data_AF-A0A9E5THX8-F1
#
_entry.id   AF-A0A9E5THX8-F1
#
_cell.length_a   1.000
_cell.length_b   1.000
_cell.length_c   1.000
_cell.angle_alpha   90.00
_cell.angle_beta   90.00
_cell.angle_gamma   90.00
#
_symmetry.space_group_name_H-M   'P 1'
#
loop_
_entity.id
_entity.type
_entity.pdbx_description
1 polymer ?
#
loop_
_entity_poly.entity_id
_entity_poly.type
_entity_poly.pdbx_seq_one_letter_code
_entity_poly.pdbx_strand_id
1 'polypeptide(L)'
;GEQLRAWHLFTRLRPGSAMSMGSWILLVYALIGIVMIALWWSKSFEPEEVRLTVLSGLASVIRPAARALGVLSWIAFLLAVLLMAYTGVLLSASNQPLWSSTFLLPVLFVTSAILTGTALLVLVLKTGFGRLLDILFGGEGEPVS
;
A
#
# COMPACT_ATOMS: atom_id res chain seq x y z
N GLY A 1 16.34 24.51 -2.93
CA GLY A 1 16.33 23.03 -2.96
C GLY A 1 16.51 22.59 -4.39
N GLU A 2 17.50 21.76 -4.68
CA GLU A 2 17.75 21.23 -6.03
C GLU A 2 16.90 19.97 -6.25
N GLN A 3 15.67 20.12 -6.75
CA GLN A 3 14.76 18.98 -6.97
C GLN A 3 15.37 17.93 -7.92
N LEU A 4 16.21 18.37 -8.87
CA LEU A 4 16.93 17.53 -9.83
C LEU A 4 17.91 16.54 -9.19
N ARG A 5 18.25 16.66 -7.89
CA ARG A 5 19.13 15.71 -7.19
C ARG A 5 18.39 14.66 -6.37
N ALA A 6 17.06 14.69 -6.35
CA ALA A 6 16.25 13.72 -5.60
C ALA A 6 16.52 12.26 -6.01
N TRP A 7 16.91 12.01 -7.27
CA TRP A 7 17.28 10.67 -7.74
C TRP A 7 18.49 10.08 -6.99
N HIS A 8 19.37 10.91 -6.41
CA HIS A 8 20.47 10.43 -5.58
C HIS A 8 20.00 9.69 -4.33
N LEU A 9 18.81 10.01 -3.82
CA LEU A 9 18.20 9.35 -2.66
C LEU A 9 17.81 7.89 -2.95
N PHE A 10 17.38 7.63 -4.20
CA PHE A 10 16.99 6.31 -4.68
C PHE A 10 18.15 5.52 -5.29
N THR A 11 19.32 6.13 -5.47
CA THR A 11 20.53 5.45 -6.00
C THR A 11 21.59 5.23 -4.93
N ARG A 12 21.59 6.01 -3.84
CA ARG A 12 22.52 5.84 -2.71
C ARG A 12 21.79 5.36 -1.46
N LEU A 13 21.82 4.05 -1.21
CA LEU A 13 21.38 3.45 0.05
C LEU A 13 22.29 3.90 1.21
N ARG A 14 21.75 4.72 2.11
CA ARG A 14 22.45 5.16 3.34
C ARG A 14 21.68 4.65 4.56
N PRO A 15 21.96 3.42 5.04
CA PRO A 15 21.21 2.83 6.16
C PRO A 15 21.35 3.64 7.47
N GLY A 16 22.44 4.42 7.61
CA GLY A 16 22.63 5.32 8.74
C GLY A 16 21.79 6.61 8.71
N SER A 17 21.11 6.92 7.61
CA SER A 17 20.14 8.03 7.58
C SER A 17 18.73 7.48 7.56
N ALA A 18 17.96 7.81 8.60
CA ALA A 18 16.55 7.44 8.67
C ALA A 18 15.82 7.88 7.40
N MET A 19 16.09 9.10 6.91
CA MET A 19 15.50 9.64 5.69
C MET A 19 15.66 8.75 4.44
N SER A 20 16.83 8.11 4.24
CA SER A 20 17.05 7.21 3.10
C SER A 20 16.25 5.91 3.27
N MET A 21 16.23 5.34 4.47
CA MET A 21 15.48 4.11 4.77
C MET A 21 13.99 4.25 4.45
N GLY A 22 13.36 5.36 4.83
CA GLY A 22 11.95 5.60 4.52
C GLY A 22 11.64 5.66 3.04
N SER A 23 12.49 6.31 2.25
CA SER A 23 12.31 6.40 0.80
C SER A 23 12.36 5.02 0.13
N TRP A 24 13.21 4.12 0.61
CA TRP A 24 13.28 2.75 0.12
C TRP A 24 12.10 1.90 0.57
N ILE A 25 11.68 2.00 1.83
CA ILE A 25 10.48 1.33 2.33
C ILE A 25 9.25 1.76 1.52
N LEU A 26 9.10 3.08 1.28
CA LEU A 26 8.05 3.64 0.42
C LEU A 26 8.09 3.07 -1.00
N LEU A 27 9.27 3.08 -1.62
CA LEU A 27 9.44 2.62 -3.01
C LEU A 27 9.08 1.14 -3.16
N VAL A 28 9.57 0.30 -2.26
CA VAL A 28 9.29 -1.15 -2.30
C VAL A 28 7.80 -1.40 -2.02
N TYR A 29 7.21 -0.74 -1.01
CA TYR A 29 5.79 -0.86 -0.71
C TYR A 29 4.91 -0.46 -1.91
N ALA A 30 5.22 0.66 -2.56
CA ALA A 30 4.51 1.13 -3.74
C ALA A 30 4.63 0.15 -4.93
N LEU A 31 5.84 -0.37 -5.19
CA LEU A 31 6.07 -1.33 -6.27
C LEU A 31 5.27 -2.62 -6.04
N ILE A 32 5.26 -3.13 -4.80
CA ILE A 32 4.46 -4.29 -4.42
C ILE A 32 2.97 -4.01 -4.63
N GLY A 33 2.49 -2.84 -4.22
CA GLY A 33 1.09 -2.42 -4.43
C GLY A 33 0.70 -2.41 -5.91
N ILE A 34 1.55 -1.86 -6.79
CA ILE A 34 1.32 -1.85 -8.24
C ILE A 34 1.22 -3.28 -8.78
N VAL A 35 2.13 -4.18 -8.38
CA VAL A 35 2.10 -5.59 -8.79
C VAL A 35 0.79 -6.25 -8.33
N MET A 36 0.38 -6.02 -7.08
CA MET A 36 -0.87 -6.59 -6.55
C MET A 36 -2.10 -6.08 -7.30
N ILE A 37 -2.18 -4.78 -7.58
CA ILE A 37 -3.29 -4.18 -8.35
C ILE A 37 -3.31 -4.74 -9.77
N ALA A 38 -2.16 -4.83 -10.44
CA ALA A 38 -2.06 -5.38 -11.79
C ALA A 38 -2.52 -6.85 -11.85
N LEU A 39 -2.12 -7.66 -10.86
CA LEU A 39 -2.57 -9.05 -10.75
C LEU A 39 -4.08 -9.17 -10.47
N TRP A 40 -4.62 -8.30 -9.62
CA TRP A 40 -6.06 -8.25 -9.35
C TRP A 40 -6.85 -7.83 -10.61
N TRP A 41 -6.39 -6.82 -11.33
CA TRP A 41 -6.99 -6.36 -12.58
C TRP A 41 -7.01 -7.46 -13.64
N SER A 42 -5.89 -8.17 -13.81
CA SER A 42 -5.79 -9.30 -14.74
C SER A 42 -6.81 -10.39 -14.45
N LYS A 43 -7.23 -10.58 -13.20
CA LYS A 43 -8.24 -11.58 -12.81
C LYS A 43 -9.67 -11.07 -12.98
N SER A 44 -9.90 -9.77 -12.78
CA SER A 44 -11.24 -9.19 -12.78
C SER A 44 -11.82 -8.92 -14.19
N PHE A 45 -10.97 -8.85 -15.21
CA PHE A 45 -11.35 -8.50 -16.59
C PHE A 45 -11.32 -9.67 -17.59
N GLU A 46 -11.27 -10.93 -17.14
CA GLU A 46 -11.30 -12.08 -18.06
C GLU A 46 -12.74 -12.44 -18.47
N PRO A 47 -13.17 -12.21 -19.74
CA PRO A 47 -14.45 -12.69 -20.24
C PRO A 47 -14.47 -14.23 -20.30
N GLU A 48 -15.64 -14.78 -19.94
CA GLU A 48 -15.89 -16.19 -19.60
C GLU A 48 -15.47 -17.23 -20.66
N GLU A 49 -15.31 -16.83 -21.93
CA GLU A 49 -14.94 -17.72 -23.05
C GLU A 49 -13.42 -18.02 -23.15
N VAL A 50 -12.57 -17.15 -22.60
CA VAL A 50 -11.09 -17.30 -22.64
C VAL A 50 -10.57 -18.22 -21.51
N ARG A 51 -11.48 -18.62 -20.61
CA ARG A 51 -11.30 -19.43 -19.40
C ARG A 51 -10.88 -20.88 -19.63
N LEU A 52 -10.73 -21.35 -20.87
CA LEU A 52 -10.24 -22.71 -21.18
C LEU A 52 -8.85 -22.72 -21.85
N THR A 53 -8.53 -21.70 -22.64
CA THR A 53 -7.23 -21.61 -23.34
C THR A 53 -6.19 -20.87 -22.50
N VAL A 54 -6.56 -19.75 -21.87
CA VAL A 54 -5.67 -18.97 -20.99
C VAL A 54 -5.53 -19.62 -19.63
N LEU A 55 -6.50 -20.41 -19.16
CA LEU A 55 -6.38 -21.14 -17.89
C LEU A 55 -5.22 -22.14 -17.89
N SER A 56 -4.80 -22.68 -19.04
CA SER A 56 -3.65 -23.59 -19.09
C SER A 56 -2.31 -22.85 -18.95
N GLY A 57 -2.13 -21.73 -19.68
CA GLY A 57 -0.94 -20.88 -19.61
C GLY A 57 -0.88 -20.03 -18.34
N LEU A 58 -1.99 -19.41 -17.98
CA LEU A 58 -2.13 -18.55 -16.82
C LEU A 58 -2.28 -19.35 -15.52
N ALA A 59 -2.86 -20.55 -15.47
CA ALA A 59 -2.77 -21.37 -14.24
C ALA A 59 -1.34 -21.82 -13.94
N SER A 60 -0.48 -21.96 -14.96
CA SER A 60 0.95 -22.26 -14.74
C SER A 60 1.72 -21.07 -14.14
N VAL A 61 1.26 -19.83 -14.39
CA VAL A 61 1.81 -18.59 -13.80
C VAL A 61 1.12 -18.23 -12.48
N ILE A 62 -0.19 -18.42 -12.37
CA ILE A 62 -1.03 -18.14 -11.20
C ILE A 62 -0.74 -19.12 -10.07
N ARG A 63 -0.46 -20.41 -10.31
CA ARG A 63 -0.13 -21.35 -9.21
C ARG A 63 1.12 -20.93 -8.40
N PRO A 64 2.26 -20.60 -9.03
CA PRO A 64 3.40 -20.04 -8.30
C PRO A 64 3.13 -18.60 -7.85
N ALA A 65 2.45 -17.77 -8.67
CA ALA A 65 2.13 -16.39 -8.28
C ALA A 65 1.14 -16.29 -7.12
N ALA A 66 0.24 -17.25 -6.90
CA ALA A 66 -0.70 -17.29 -5.78
C ALA A 66 0.00 -17.60 -4.46
N ARG A 67 0.99 -18.52 -4.47
CA ARG A 67 1.91 -18.68 -3.33
C ARG A 67 2.76 -17.43 -3.12
N ALA A 68 3.29 -16.86 -4.20
CA ALA A 68 4.07 -15.64 -4.15
C ALA A 68 3.22 -14.47 -3.62
N LEU A 69 1.93 -14.37 -3.98
CA LEU A 69 0.97 -13.38 -3.48
C LEU A 69 0.75 -13.52 -1.99
N GLY A 70 0.68 -14.74 -1.45
CA GLY A 70 0.60 -14.97 -0.01
C GLY A 70 1.82 -14.40 0.71
N VAL A 71 3.02 -14.74 0.23
CA VAL A 71 4.29 -14.22 0.79
C VAL A 71 4.40 -12.71 0.61
N LEU A 72 4.04 -12.22 -0.58
CA LEU A 72 4.10 -10.81 -0.94
C LEU A 72 3.12 -9.96 -0.12
N SER A 73 1.94 -10.50 0.20
CA SER A 73 0.96 -9.86 1.08
C SER A 73 1.52 -9.72 2.50
N TRP A 74 2.19 -10.75 3.02
CA TRP A 74 2.85 -10.67 4.33
C TRP A 74 3.99 -9.66 4.33
N ILE A 75 4.81 -9.65 3.27
CA ILE A 75 5.87 -8.64 3.10
C ILE A 75 5.27 -7.24 3.03
N ALA A 76 4.22 -7.03 2.23
CA ALA A 76 3.54 -5.75 2.09
C ALA A 76 2.95 -5.28 3.42
N PHE A 77 2.35 -6.18 4.19
CA PHE A 77 1.81 -5.90 5.52
C PHE A 77 2.92 -5.42 6.48
N LEU A 78 4.04 -6.15 6.54
CA LEU A 78 5.19 -5.75 7.36
C LEU A 78 5.76 -4.40 6.92
N LEU A 79 5.89 -4.17 5.61
CA LEU A 79 6.35 -2.90 5.06
C LEU A 79 5.37 -1.76 5.38
N ALA A 80 4.06 -2.00 5.34
CA ALA A 80 3.06 -0.99 5.68
C ALA A 80 3.18 -0.56 7.14
N VAL A 81 3.31 -1.51 8.08
CA VAL A 81 3.50 -1.21 9.50
C VAL A 81 4.80 -0.45 9.72
N LEU A 82 5.89 -0.90 9.10
CA LEU A 82 7.19 -0.24 9.20
C LEU A 82 7.15 1.18 8.64
N LEU A 83 6.44 1.37 7.52
CA LEU A 83 6.25 2.67 6.87
C LEU A 83 5.46 3.64 7.74
N MET A 84 4.36 3.19 8.34
CA MET A 84 3.55 4.00 9.25
C MET A 84 4.32 4.38 10.51
N ALA A 85 5.10 3.45 11.07
CA ALA A 85 5.93 3.72 12.24
C ALA A 85 7.12 4.65 11.93
N TYR A 86 7.68 4.52 10.73
CA TYR A 86 8.88 5.24 10.31
C TYR A 86 8.74 6.78 10.41
N THR A 87 7.57 7.33 10.08
CA THR A 87 7.32 8.77 10.21
C THR A 87 7.41 9.24 11.66
N GLY A 88 6.91 8.45 12.61
CA GLY A 88 7.06 8.71 14.04
C GLY A 88 8.50 8.53 14.53
N VAL A 89 9.24 7.55 14.00
CA VAL A 89 10.67 7.36 14.33
C VAL A 89 11.52 8.53 13.85
N LEU A 90 11.27 9.04 12.64
CA LEU A 90 11.94 10.25 12.15
C LEU A 90 11.73 11.46 13.05
N LEU A 91 10.48 11.64 13.49
CA LEU A 91 10.13 12.74 14.39
C LEU A 91 10.86 12.57 15.72
N SER A 92 10.80 11.38 16.33
CA SER A 92 11.49 11.10 17.59
C SER A 92 13.02 11.24 17.49
N ALA A 93 13.63 10.92 16.35
CA ALA A 93 15.07 11.07 16.13
C ALA A 93 15.52 12.50 15.81
N SER A 94 14.59 13.45 15.69
CA SER A 94 14.90 14.85 15.42
C SER A 94 15.34 15.59 16.69
N ASN A 95 16.23 16.57 16.55
CA ASN A 95 16.78 17.34 17.69
C ASN A 95 15.81 18.42 18.25
N GLN A 96 14.51 18.17 18.18
CA GLN A 96 13.47 19.12 18.57
C GLN A 96 12.88 18.72 19.94
N PRO A 97 12.98 19.59 20.97
CA PRO A 97 12.68 19.22 22.37
C PRO A 97 11.26 18.71 22.62
N LEU A 98 10.30 19.15 21.80
CA LEU A 98 8.88 18.81 21.98
C LEU A 98 8.57 17.33 21.72
N TRP A 99 9.37 16.65 20.91
CA TRP A 99 9.09 15.28 20.48
C TRP A 99 10.30 14.34 20.48
N SER A 100 11.51 14.85 20.71
CA SER A 100 12.74 14.03 20.76
C SER A 100 12.75 13.00 21.91
N SER A 101 12.05 13.28 23.02
CA SER A 101 11.97 12.38 24.18
C SER A 101 10.77 11.42 24.16
N THR A 102 9.92 11.50 23.13
CA THR A 102 8.63 10.80 23.13
C THR A 102 8.74 9.45 22.40
N PHE A 103 9.06 8.40 23.15
CA PHE A 103 9.18 7.03 22.64
C PHE A 103 7.89 6.47 21.99
N LEU A 104 6.72 7.00 22.37
CA LEU A 104 5.42 6.52 21.88
C LEU A 104 5.03 7.06 20.49
N LEU A 105 5.80 7.99 19.90
CA LEU A 105 5.46 8.60 18.61
C LEU A 105 5.23 7.60 17.48
N PRO A 106 6.08 6.57 17.27
CA PRO A 106 5.85 5.59 16.19
C PRO A 106 4.50 4.88 16.34
N VAL A 107 4.11 4.54 17.58
CA VAL A 107 2.83 3.88 17.86
C VAL A 107 1.66 4.82 17.58
N LEU A 108 1.77 6.10 17.96
CA LEU A 108 0.75 7.12 17.70
C LEU A 108 0.55 7.37 16.20
N PHE A 109 1.62 7.36 15.42
CA PHE A 109 1.52 7.49 13.96
C PHE A 109 0.84 6.28 13.32
N VAL A 110 1.14 5.07 13.79
CA VAL A 110 0.46 3.84 13.31
C VAL A 110 -1.03 3.88 13.62
N THR A 111 -1.41 4.18 14.87
CA THR A 111 -2.83 4.23 15.24
C THR A 111 -3.58 5.33 14.50
N SER A 112 -2.99 6.52 14.36
CA SER A 112 -3.59 7.60 13.58
C SER A 112 -3.77 7.21 12.11
N ALA A 113 -2.77 6.58 11.49
CA ALA A 113 -2.85 6.17 10.09
C ALA A 113 -3.97 5.13 9.87
N ILE A 114 -4.09 4.16 10.77
CA ILE A 114 -5.18 3.17 10.73
C ILE A 114 -6.54 3.85 10.87
N LEU A 115 -6.71 4.74 11.86
CA LEU A 115 -7.97 5.45 12.09
C LEU A 115 -8.36 6.34 10.92
N THR A 116 -7.43 7.09 10.35
CA THR A 116 -7.69 7.93 9.18
C THR A 116 -8.02 7.09 7.94
N GLY A 117 -7.31 5.97 7.74
CA GLY A 117 -7.55 5.06 6.63
C GLY A 117 -8.93 4.40 6.71
N THR A 118 -9.32 3.89 7.88
CA THR A 118 -10.65 3.29 8.06
C THR A 118 -11.77 4.33 7.97
N ALA A 119 -11.57 5.53 8.54
CA ALA A 119 -12.53 6.63 8.41
C ALA A 119 -12.73 7.03 6.94
N LEU A 120 -11.66 7.09 6.14
CA LEU A 120 -11.74 7.37 4.72
C LEU A 120 -12.52 6.28 3.96
N LEU A 121 -12.28 5.00 4.26
CA LEU A 121 -13.05 3.90 3.66
C LEU A 121 -14.55 4.02 3.96
N VAL A 122 -14.92 4.27 5.22
CA VAL A 122 -16.33 4.47 5.61
C VAL A 122 -16.93 5.68 4.91
N LEU A 123 -16.17 6.78 4.80
CA LEU A 123 -16.62 7.98 4.11
C LEU A 123 -16.88 7.71 2.63
N VAL A 124 -15.98 7.00 1.95
CA VAL A 124 -16.15 6.60 0.54
C VAL A 124 -17.40 5.74 0.37
N LEU A 125 -17.60 4.74 1.23
CA LEU A 125 -18.75 3.84 1.15
C LEU A 125 -20.08 4.54 1.45
N LYS A 126 -20.09 5.54 2.35
CA LYS A 126 -21.31 6.25 2.75
C LYS A 126 -21.62 7.50 1.92
N THR A 127 -20.69 7.97 1.09
CA THR A 127 -20.90 9.14 0.22
C THR A 127 -21.35 8.71 -1.17
N GLY A 128 -21.87 9.66 -1.96
CA GLY A 128 -22.29 9.40 -3.35
C GLY A 128 -21.19 8.85 -4.27
N PHE A 129 -19.91 8.96 -3.87
CA PHE A 129 -18.78 8.33 -4.56
C PHE A 129 -18.82 6.80 -4.47
N GLY A 130 -19.24 6.22 -3.34
CA GLY A 130 -19.46 4.77 -3.23
C GLY A 130 -20.50 4.27 -4.22
N ARG A 131 -21.63 4.99 -4.34
CA ARG A 131 -22.68 4.69 -5.32
C ARG A 131 -22.18 4.80 -6.77
N LEU A 132 -21.29 5.74 -7.06
CA LEU A 132 -20.65 5.88 -8.38
C LEU A 132 -19.69 4.72 -8.68
N LEU A 133 -18.93 4.26 -7.67
CA LEU A 133 -18.06 3.08 -7.80
C LEU A 133 -18.89 1.81 -8.04
N ASP A 134 -19.99 1.62 -7.32
CA ASP A 134 -20.88 0.47 -7.52
C ASP A 134 -21.44 0.44 -8.95
N ILE A 135 -21.86 1.59 -9.47
CA ILE A 135 -22.33 1.73 -10.87
C ILE A 135 -21.20 1.47 -11.87
N LEU A 136 -19.99 1.95 -11.62
CA LEU A 136 -18.82 1.78 -12.50
C LEU A 136 -18.30 0.34 -12.54
N PHE A 137 -18.39 -0.39 -11.43
CA PHE A 137 -17.85 -1.74 -11.28
C PHE A 137 -18.94 -2.84 -11.26
N GLY A 138 -20.19 -2.49 -11.58
CA GLY A 138 -21.28 -3.45 -11.80
C GLY A 138 -21.88 -4.05 -10.52
N GLY A 139 -21.73 -3.38 -9.38
CA GLY A 139 -22.43 -3.75 -8.16
C GLY A 139 -23.91 -3.39 -8.29
N GLU A 140 -24.79 -4.38 -8.32
CA GLU A 140 -26.23 -4.15 -8.23
C GLU A 140 -26.50 -3.39 -6.93
N GLY A 141 -26.97 -2.15 -7.07
CA GLY A 141 -27.21 -1.26 -5.95
C GLY A 141 -28.35 -1.78 -5.09
N GLU A 142 -28.04 -2.64 -4.12
CA GLU A 142 -28.97 -2.92 -3.04
C GLU A 142 -28.98 -1.74 -2.07
N PRO A 143 -30.15 -1.12 -1.83
CA PRO A 143 -30.26 -0.04 -0.86
C PRO A 143 -30.04 -0.62 0.55
N VAL A 144 -29.01 -0.13 1.24
CA VAL A 144 -28.84 -0.38 2.67
C VAL A 144 -30.00 0.30 3.39
N SER A 145 -30.97 -0.51 3.84
CA SER A 145 -32.10 -0.13 4.69
C SER A 145 -31.65 0.27 6.09
#